data_AF-Q9U924-F1
#
_entry.id   AF-Q9U924-F1
#
_cell.length_a   1.000
_cell.length_b   1.000
_cell.length_c   1.000
_cell.angle_alpha   90.00
_cell.angle_beta   90.00
_cell.angle_gamma   90.00
#
_symmetry.space_group_name_H-M   'P 1'
#
loop_
_entity.id
_entity.type
_entity.pdbx_description
1 polymer ?
#
loop_
_entity_poly.entity_id
_entity_poly.type
_entity_poly.pdbx_seq_one_letter_code
_entity_poly.pdbx_strand_id
1 'polypeptide(L)' 'AGLQGIKYDTDLFKRYKNFHPVIRCILMANQMFEVSKKITYGKSQEKIKIKIGIHYGPVLAGVIGGHKPQFSLI' A
#
# COMPACT_ATOMS: atom_id res chain seq x y z
N ALA A 1 -14.50 14.21 8.28
CA ALA A 1 -15.09 13.09 7.53
C ALA A 1 -13.97 12.15 7.12
N GLY A 2 -13.91 10.94 7.68
CA GLY A 2 -12.92 9.94 7.28
C GLY A 2 -13.32 9.29 5.95
N LEU A 3 -12.33 8.85 5.17
CA LEU A 3 -12.59 7.94 4.05
C LEU A 3 -13.26 6.68 4.60
N GLN A 4 -14.41 6.32 4.05
CA GLN A 4 -15.11 5.10 4.42
C GLN A 4 -14.22 3.91 4.06
N GLY A 5 -13.95 3.05 5.05
CA GLY A 5 -13.13 1.86 4.84
C GLY A 5 -13.74 0.95 3.78
N ILE A 6 -12.91 0.41 2.90
CA ILE A 6 -13.32 -0.60 1.93
C ILE A 6 -13.68 -1.87 2.70
N LYS A 7 -14.75 -2.57 2.29
CA LYS A 7 -15.09 -3.87 2.90
C LYS A 7 -13.92 -4.84 2.71
N TYR A 8 -13.44 -5.41 3.81
CA TYR A 8 -12.37 -6.40 3.78
C TYR A 8 -12.89 -7.71 3.21
N ASP A 9 -12.23 -8.21 2.17
CA ASP A 9 -12.41 -9.59 1.72
C ASP A 9 -11.69 -10.52 2.71
N THR A 10 -12.49 -11.20 3.54
CA THR A 10 -12.03 -12.09 4.61
C THR A 10 -11.34 -13.34 4.06
N ASP A 11 -11.72 -13.82 2.89
CA ASP A 11 -11.15 -15.01 2.28
C ASP A 11 -9.80 -14.71 1.64
N LEU A 12 -9.68 -13.54 1.00
CA LEU A 12 -8.42 -13.02 0.52
C LEU A 12 -7.41 -12.83 1.66
N PHE A 13 -7.88 -12.30 2.81
CA PHE A 13 -7.05 -12.14 4.00
C PHE A 13 -6.55 -13.49 4.52
N LYS A 14 -7.42 -14.50 4.66
CA LYS A 14 -7.02 -15.85 5.08
C LYS A 14 -5.97 -16.45 4.14
N ARG A 15 -6.14 -16.28 2.83
CA ARG A 15 -5.20 -16.79 1.81
C ARG A 15 -3.80 -16.18 1.96
N TYR A 16 -3.71 -14.86 2.10
CA TYR A 16 -2.41 -14.19 2.16
C TYR A 16 -1.79 -14.17 3.55
N LYS A 17 -2.54 -14.38 4.63
CA LYS A 17 -2.02 -14.37 6.01
C LYS A 17 -0.81 -15.28 6.20
N ASN A 18 -0.81 -16.43 5.52
CA ASN A 18 0.25 -17.44 5.62
C ASN A 18 1.48 -17.16 4.74
N PHE A 19 1.42 -16.17 3.86
CA PHE A 19 2.55 -15.83 2.99
C PHE A 19 3.55 -14.97 3.75
N HIS A 20 4.83 -15.13 3.44
CA HIS A 20 5.88 -14.27 3.99
C HIS A 20 5.58 -12.78 3.68
N PRO A 21 5.79 -11.83 4.62
CA PRO A 21 5.44 -10.42 4.41
C PRO A 21 6.05 -9.80 3.15
N VAL A 22 7.29 -10.19 2.80
CA VAL A 22 7.97 -9.72 1.58
C VAL A 22 7.21 -10.16 0.32
N ILE A 23 6.72 -11.40 0.28
CA ILE A 23 5.92 -11.91 -0.85
C ILE A 23 4.63 -11.09 -0.96
N ARG A 24 3.96 -10.80 0.16
CA ARG A 24 2.75 -9.97 0.16
C ARG A 24 3.02 -8.56 -0.37
N CYS A 25 4.15 -7.96 -0.01
CA CYS A 25 4.57 -6.64 -0.51
C CYS A 25 4.80 -6.65 -2.03
N ILE A 26 5.48 -7.67 -2.55
CA ILE A 26 5.69 -7.83 -4.00
C ILE A 26 4.36 -8.02 -4.74
N LEU A 27 3.45 -8.84 -4.21
CA LEU A 27 2.13 -9.06 -4.79
C LEU A 27 1.31 -7.76 -4.82
N MET A 28 1.35 -6.98 -3.74
CA MET A 28 0.72 -5.66 -3.69
C MET A 28 1.31 -4.73 -4.76
N ALA A 29 2.64 -4.66 -4.89
CA ALA A 29 3.29 -3.82 -5.89
C ALA A 29 2.84 -4.19 -7.31
N ASN A 30 2.77 -5.48 -7.62
CA ASN A 30 2.25 -5.95 -8.91
C ASN A 30 0.78 -5.54 -9.12
N GLN A 31 -0.08 -5.68 -8.11
CA GLN A 31 -1.47 -5.24 -8.19
C GLN A 31 -1.59 -3.73 -8.43
N MET A 32 -0.78 -2.92 -7.74
CA MET A 32 -0.72 -1.47 -7.95
C MET A 32 -0.29 -1.13 -9.38
N PHE A 33 0.69 -1.86 -9.94
CA PHE A 33 1.13 -1.66 -11.32
C PHE A 33 0.02 -1.97 -12.33
N GLU A 34 -0.73 -3.06 -12.14
CA GLU A 34 -1.87 -3.40 -13.00
C GLU A 34 -3.01 -2.40 -12.90
N VAL A 35 -3.28 -1.89 -11.70
CA VAL A 35 -4.29 -0.84 -11.49
C VAL A 35 -3.86 0.48 -12.14
N SER A 36 -2.59 0.87 -12.01
CA SER A 36 -2.05 2.09 -12.61
C SER A 36 -2.23 2.15 -14.12
N LYS A 37 -2.17 1.00 -14.82
CA LYS A 37 -2.39 0.92 -16.27
C LYS A 37 -3.82 1.28 -16.67
N LYS A 38 -4.78 1.08 -15.76
CA LYS A 38 -6.22 1.28 -16.01
C LYS A 38 -6.71 2.66 -15.61
N ILE A 39 -5.93 3.40 -14.81
CA ILE A 39 -6.32 4.71 -14.30
C ILE A 39 -5.69 5.81 -15.16
N THR A 40 -6.53 6.75 -15.57
CA THR A 40 -6.16 8.02 -16.19
C THR A 40 -6.41 9.16 -15.21
N TYR A 41 -5.65 10.24 -15.32
CA TYR A 41 -5.75 11.40 -14.43
C TYR A 41 -5.81 12.72 -15.21
N GLY A 42 -6.51 13.70 -14.62
CA GLY A 42 -6.60 15.06 -15.14
C GLY A 42 -7.61 15.25 -16.28
N LYS A 43 -7.77 16.50 -16.72
CA LYS A 43 -8.68 16.87 -17.82
C LYS A 43 -8.26 16.23 -19.14
N SER A 44 -6.96 16.04 -19.33
CA SER A 44 -6.35 15.46 -20.54
C SER A 44 -6.32 13.92 -20.54
N GLN A 45 -6.86 13.25 -19.51
CA GLN A 45 -6.94 11.78 -19.40
C GLN A 45 -5.59 11.07 -19.59
N GLU A 46 -4.52 11.63 -19.01
CA GLU A 46 -3.18 11.05 -19.14
C GLU A 46 -3.05 9.78 -18.32
N LYS A 47 -2.31 8.79 -18.86
CA LYS A 47 -2.03 7.54 -18.14
C LYS A 47 -1.07 7.79 -16.98
N ILE A 48 -1.41 7.27 -15.80
CA ILE A 48 -0.52 7.33 -14.64
C ILE A 48 0.68 6.40 -14.88
N LYS A 49 1.89 6.95 -14.73
CA LYS A 49 3.15 6.21 -14.77
C LYS A 49 3.71 6.10 -13.36
N ILE A 50 3.93 4.88 -12.86
CA ILE A 50 4.50 4.64 -11.53
C ILE A 50 5.82 3.87 -11.62
N LYS A 51 6.70 4.10 -10.65
CA LYS A 51 7.88 3.28 -10.35
C LYS A 51 7.78 2.85 -8.90
N ILE A 52 7.99 1.56 -8.61
CA ILE A 52 7.87 1.01 -7.26
C ILE A 52 9.22 0.45 -6.84
N GLY A 53 9.85 1.05 -5.82
CA GLY A 53 11.03 0.50 -5.17
C GLY A 53 10.64 -0.37 -3.98
N ILE A 54 11.31 -1.50 -3.79
CA ILE A 54 11.06 -2.42 -2.68
C ILE A 54 12.39 -2.73 -2.00
N HIS A 55 12.43 -2.63 -0.68
CA HIS A 55 13.58 -2.96 0.17
C HIS A 55 13.12 -3.81 1.37
N TYR A 56 14.00 -4.68 1.86
CA TYR A 56 13.76 -5.49 3.06
C TYR A 56 14.99 -5.46 3.98
N GLY A 57 14.73 -5.21 5.26
CA GLY A 57 15.74 -5.12 6.31
C GLY A 57 15.11 -4.78 7.66
N PRO A 58 15.91 -4.75 8.74
CA PRO A 58 15.46 -4.26 10.04
C PRO A 58 15.10 -2.76 9.96
N VAL A 59 14.10 -2.33 10.74
CA VAL A 59 13.61 -0.94 10.81
C VAL A 59 13.29 -0.56 12.25
N LEU A 60 13.32 0.73 12.57
CA LEU A 60 12.82 1.27 13.84
C LEU A 60 11.40 1.83 13.63
N ALA A 61 10.43 1.34 14.39
CA ALA A 61 9.04 1.78 14.31
C ALA A 61 8.61 2.46 15.63
N GLY A 62 7.90 3.58 15.53
CA GLY A 62 7.45 4.33 16.71
C GLY A 62 6.34 5.32 16.42
N VAL A 63 5.92 6.04 17.46
CA VAL A 63 4.96 7.14 17.35
C VAL A 63 5.68 8.45 17.68
N ILE A 64 5.55 9.43 16.79
CA ILE A 64 6.12 10.77 16.95
C ILE A 64 5.02 11.82 17.11
N GLY A 65 5.32 12.89 17.83
CA GLY A 65 4.43 14.05 18.03
C GLY A 65 3.48 13.90 19.23
N GLY A 66 3.56 14.85 20.18
CA GLY A 66 2.76 14.82 21.41
C GLY A 66 1.28 15.14 21.21
N HIS A 67 0.96 16.24 20.53
CA HIS A 67 -0.44 16.67 20.33
C HIS A 67 -1.10 16.04 19.10
N LYS A 68 -0.31 15.51 18.15
CA LYS A 68 -0.80 14.83 16.94
C LYS A 68 0.08 13.60 16.68
N PRO A 69 -0.19 12.48 17.37
CA PRO A 69 0.61 11.28 17.23
C PRO A 69 0.55 10.75 15.79
N GLN A 70 1.70 10.43 15.23
CA GLN A 70 1.85 9.83 13.90
C GLN A 70 2.73 8.58 14.00
N PHE A 71 2.27 7.48 13.41
CA PHE A 71 3.11 6.30 13.24
C PHE A 71 4.21 6.61 12.22
N SER A 72 5.45 6.35 12.58
CA SER A 72 6.62 6.59 11.74
C SER A 72 7.52 5.37 11.70
N LEU A 73 8.15 5.18 10.54
CA LEU A 73 9.22 4.22 10.30
C LEU A 73 10.50 5.02 10.02
N ILE A 74 11.57 4.71 10.76
CA ILE A 74 12.91 5.30 10.63
C ILE A 74 13.90 4.19 10.27
#